data_AF-A0A9N6WR49-F1
#
_entry.id   AF-A0A9N6WR49-F1
#
_cell.length_a   1.000
_cell.length_b   1.000
_cell.length_c   1.000
_cell.angle_alpha   90.00
_cell.angle_beta   90.00
_cell.angle_gamma   90.00
#
_symmetry.space_group_name_H-M   'P 1'
#
loop_
_entity.id
_entity.type
_entity.pdbx_description
1 polymer ?
#
loop_
_entity_poly.entity_id
_entity_poly.type
_entity_poly.pdbx_seq_one_letter_code
_entity_poly.pdbx_strand_id
1 'polypeptide(L)'
;MDHWLKICILVVFASAVTTGNEEAAPARLLFSKQILNKYLVEGMDIVIKYSIFNVGGTAALDVQIADNTFGPQDFETVGGQLKVSIDRIPPGGNTTHVVVIRPVRFGYFNFTAAEVSYLPSEDAAEAQIGHSSEPGQGAIVPFKEYDRKFSPHTLDWLSFAVMSMPSLVLPFVLWFNSKSKYEAIMSQKKQG
;
A
#
# COMPACT_ATOMS: atom_id res chain seq x y z
N MET A 1 6.87 44.86 49.40
CA MET A 1 6.23 43.75 48.64
C MET A 1 5.90 44.17 47.22
N ASP A 2 5.61 45.45 46.97
CA ASP A 2 5.13 45.96 45.66
C ASP A 2 6.17 45.95 44.53
N HIS A 3 7.47 46.04 44.84
CA HIS A 3 8.53 45.95 43.83
C HIS A 3 8.72 44.54 43.28
N TRP A 4 8.49 43.50 44.11
CA TRP A 4 8.66 42.11 43.68
C TRP A 4 7.48 41.65 42.83
N LEU A 5 6.27 42.10 43.18
CA LEU A 5 5.06 41.88 42.37
C LEU A 5 5.19 42.50 40.96
N LYS A 6 5.75 43.71 40.86
CA LYS A 6 6.00 44.39 39.58
C LYS A 6 7.01 43.64 38.70
N ILE A 7 8.05 43.08 39.31
CA ILE A 7 9.07 42.28 38.60
C ILE A 7 8.44 40.97 38.08
N CYS A 8 7.63 40.29 38.89
CA CYS A 8 6.93 39.09 38.45
C CYS A 8 5.96 39.37 37.30
N ILE A 9 5.22 40.49 37.34
CA ILE A 9 4.31 40.89 36.26
C ILE A 9 5.08 41.20 34.97
N LEU A 10 6.23 41.89 35.05
CA LEU A 10 7.09 42.17 33.90
C LEU A 10 7.68 40.90 33.27
N VAL A 11 8.08 39.92 34.08
CA VAL A 11 8.62 38.64 33.59
C VAL A 11 7.54 37.80 32.92
N VAL A 12 6.30 37.79 33.46
CA VAL A 12 5.15 37.11 32.84
C VAL A 12 4.70 37.79 31.55
N PHE A 13 4.75 39.12 31.47
CA PHE A 13 4.47 39.84 30.23
C PHE A 13 5.57 39.62 29.18
N ALA A 14 6.83 39.58 29.59
CA ALA A 14 7.96 39.34 28.69
C ALA A 14 7.95 37.90 28.11
N SER A 15 7.53 36.90 28.89
CA SER A 15 7.37 35.52 28.39
C SER A 15 6.11 35.31 27.55
N ALA A 16 5.05 36.09 27.78
CA ALA A 16 3.87 36.10 26.92
C ALA A 16 4.12 36.77 25.57
N VAL A 17 5.00 37.78 25.50
CA VAL A 17 5.35 38.46 24.22
C VAL A 17 6.24 37.60 23.32
N THR A 18 6.99 36.64 23.86
CA THR A 18 7.81 35.71 23.04
C THR A 18 7.01 34.55 22.44
N THR A 19 5.72 34.44 22.71
CA THR A 19 4.85 33.40 22.11
C THR A 19 3.91 34.03 21.08
N GLY A 20 4.30 33.97 19.82
CA GLY A 20 3.36 34.09 18.70
C GLY A 20 3.54 35.28 17.78
N ASN A 21 4.72 35.43 17.18
CA ASN A 21 4.81 36.04 15.85
C ASN A 21 5.99 35.46 15.06
N GLU A 22 6.15 34.14 15.07
CA GLU A 22 6.81 33.49 13.94
C GLU A 22 5.80 33.60 12.80
N GLU A 23 6.13 34.40 11.76
CA GLU A 23 5.42 34.30 10.49
C GLU A 23 5.35 32.82 10.15
N ALA A 24 4.13 32.27 10.13
CA ALA A 24 3.92 30.85 9.94
C ALA A 24 4.60 30.47 8.63
N ALA A 25 5.60 29.59 8.71
CA ALA A 25 6.39 29.22 7.54
C ALA A 25 5.45 28.81 6.40
N PRO A 26 5.76 29.20 5.14
CA PRO A 26 4.93 28.84 3.99
C PRO A 26 4.72 27.33 3.91
N ALA A 27 3.63 26.89 3.29
CA ALA A 27 3.32 25.48 3.18
C ALA A 27 4.46 24.77 2.44
N ARG A 28 4.88 23.61 2.95
CA ARG A 28 5.92 22.79 2.35
C ARG A 28 5.41 21.37 2.33
N LEU A 29 5.27 20.82 1.14
CA LEU A 29 4.68 19.49 0.96
C LEU A 29 5.79 18.45 0.71
N LEU A 30 5.69 17.34 1.43
CA LEU A 30 6.44 16.12 1.18
C LEU A 30 5.57 15.15 0.39
N PHE A 31 6.13 14.58 -0.66
CA PHE A 31 5.42 13.69 -1.58
C PHE A 31 6.13 12.35 -1.70
N SER A 32 5.38 11.28 -1.53
CA SER A 32 5.88 9.91 -1.74
C SER A 32 4.94 9.15 -2.65
N LYS A 33 5.52 8.58 -3.72
CA LYS A 33 4.89 7.62 -4.61
C LYS A 33 5.42 6.23 -4.28
N GLN A 34 4.52 5.28 -4.04
CA GLN A 34 4.83 3.89 -3.72
C GLN A 34 3.98 2.94 -4.55
N ILE A 35 4.60 1.89 -5.07
CA ILE A 35 3.89 0.77 -5.69
C ILE A 35 3.69 -0.28 -4.60
N LEU A 36 2.44 -0.64 -4.34
CA LEU A 36 2.11 -1.53 -3.22
C LEU A 36 2.24 -3.02 -3.57
N ASN A 37 2.28 -3.35 -4.86
CA ASN A 37 2.37 -4.71 -5.34
C ASN A 37 3.81 -5.24 -5.25
N LYS A 38 3.96 -6.47 -4.75
CA LYS A 38 5.24 -7.19 -4.76
C LYS A 38 5.61 -7.72 -6.14
N TYR A 39 4.61 -8.13 -6.93
CA TYR A 39 4.76 -8.63 -8.28
C TYR A 39 3.91 -7.80 -9.23
N LEU A 40 4.52 -7.32 -10.31
CA LEU A 40 3.84 -6.62 -11.38
C LEU A 40 3.61 -7.63 -12.51
N VAL A 41 2.36 -7.81 -12.90
CA VAL A 41 1.96 -8.86 -13.84
C VAL A 41 1.07 -8.25 -14.89
N GLU A 42 1.31 -8.62 -16.14
CA GLU A 42 0.45 -8.30 -17.28
C GLU A 42 -1.01 -8.70 -16.98
N GLY A 43 -1.94 -7.78 -17.24
CA GLY A 43 -3.37 -8.01 -17.03
C GLY A 43 -3.82 -8.01 -15.56
N MET A 44 -2.94 -7.78 -14.59
CA MET A 44 -3.29 -7.69 -13.17
C MET A 44 -3.17 -6.27 -12.63
N ASP A 45 -3.98 -5.97 -11.61
CA ASP A 45 -4.04 -4.62 -11.05
C ASP A 45 -2.78 -4.25 -10.27
N ILE A 46 -2.18 -3.12 -10.65
CA ILE A 46 -1.10 -2.44 -9.95
C ILE A 46 -1.70 -1.27 -9.18
N VAL A 47 -1.46 -1.25 -7.87
CA VAL A 47 -1.93 -0.23 -6.95
C VAL A 47 -0.79 0.72 -6.63
N ILE A 48 -1.00 1.99 -6.97
CA ILE A 48 -0.05 3.07 -6.74
C ILE A 48 -0.62 3.99 -5.68
N LYS A 49 0.17 4.22 -4.63
CA LYS A 49 -0.18 5.11 -3.53
C LYS A 49 0.65 6.39 -3.63
N TYR A 50 -0.04 7.51 -3.69
CA TYR A 50 0.52 8.86 -3.56
C TYR A 50 0.20 9.35 -2.15
N SER A 51 1.22 9.68 -1.38
CA SER A 51 1.09 10.22 -0.02
C SER A 51 1.65 11.62 0.03
N ILE A 52 0.85 12.56 0.52
CA ILE A 52 1.18 13.97 0.65
C ILE A 52 1.13 14.34 2.11
N PHE A 53 2.16 15.04 2.58
CA PHE A 53 2.22 15.53 3.95
C PHE A 53 2.67 16.99 3.98
N ASN A 54 1.92 17.85 4.66
CA ASN A 54 2.29 19.24 4.83
C ASN A 54 3.12 19.43 6.10
N VAL A 55 4.40 19.77 5.91
CA VAL A 55 5.35 20.09 6.99
C VAL A 55 5.52 21.60 7.22
N GLY A 56 4.80 22.44 6.47
CA GLY A 56 4.80 23.89 6.64
C GLY A 56 3.90 24.38 7.78
N GLY A 57 4.01 25.67 8.09
CA GLY A 57 3.21 26.35 9.11
C GLY A 57 1.85 26.85 8.61
N THR A 58 1.64 26.88 7.30
CA THR A 58 0.41 27.34 6.63
C THR A 58 -0.23 26.22 5.79
N ALA A 59 -1.47 26.41 5.38
CA ALA A 59 -2.19 25.45 4.54
C ALA A 59 -1.74 25.56 3.08
N ALA A 60 -1.47 24.43 2.42
CA ALA A 60 -1.28 24.39 0.99
C ALA A 60 -2.64 24.41 0.29
N LEU A 61 -2.75 25.16 -0.80
CA LEU A 61 -3.99 25.36 -1.55
C LEU A 61 -3.82 24.90 -3.00
N ASP A 62 -4.93 24.52 -3.63
CA ASP A 62 -5.01 24.04 -5.02
C ASP A 62 -3.89 23.06 -5.36
N VAL A 63 -3.81 21.98 -4.59
CA VAL A 63 -2.79 20.94 -4.73
C VAL A 63 -3.19 20.04 -5.89
N GLN A 64 -2.51 20.18 -7.03
CA GLN A 64 -2.78 19.39 -8.23
C GLN A 64 -1.70 18.33 -8.43
N ILE A 65 -2.11 17.06 -8.42
CA ILE A 65 -1.25 15.91 -8.71
C ILE A 65 -1.44 15.52 -10.17
N ALA A 66 -0.37 15.36 -10.92
CA ALA A 66 -0.40 14.84 -12.28
C ALA A 66 0.70 13.80 -12.49
N ASP A 67 0.30 12.58 -12.84
CA ASP A 67 1.23 11.51 -13.21
C ASP A 67 1.09 11.18 -14.70
N ASN A 68 2.06 11.63 -15.49
CA ASN A 68 2.10 11.43 -16.94
C ASN A 68 2.88 10.17 -17.36
N THR A 69 3.32 9.35 -16.40
CA THR A 69 4.12 8.14 -16.66
C THR A 69 3.32 7.06 -17.40
N PHE A 70 2.02 6.97 -17.13
CA PHE A 70 1.18 5.85 -17.55
C PHE A 70 0.37 6.21 -18.79
N GLY A 71 0.92 5.88 -19.96
CA GLY A 71 0.24 6.06 -21.24
C GLY A 71 -0.83 4.99 -21.50
N PRO A 72 -1.92 5.34 -22.23
CA PRO A 72 -3.02 4.42 -22.53
C PRO A 72 -2.62 3.25 -23.46
N GLN A 73 -1.42 3.31 -24.07
CA GLN A 73 -0.91 2.25 -24.94
C GLN A 73 -0.40 1.04 -24.15
N ASP A 74 0.14 1.29 -22.95
CA ASP A 74 0.79 0.26 -22.13
C ASP A 74 0.01 -0.02 -20.84
N PHE A 75 -0.79 0.94 -20.37
CA PHE A 75 -1.55 0.85 -19.13
C PHE A 75 -3.00 1.29 -19.32
N GLU A 76 -3.91 0.56 -18.71
CA GLU A 76 -5.32 0.91 -18.55
C GLU A 76 -5.55 1.44 -17.13
N THR A 77 -6.29 2.54 -16.98
CA THR A 77 -6.69 3.03 -15.65
C THR A 77 -7.98 2.34 -15.23
N VAL A 78 -7.89 1.46 -14.24
CA VAL A 78 -9.04 0.68 -13.74
C VAL A 78 -9.79 1.42 -12.64
N GLY A 79 -9.07 2.19 -11.82
CA GLY A 79 -9.66 2.93 -10.72
C GLY A 79 -8.85 4.15 -10.29
N GLY A 80 -9.55 5.17 -9.80
CA GLY A 80 -8.94 6.45 -9.45
C GLY A 80 -8.65 7.31 -10.68
N GLN A 81 -7.83 8.35 -10.48
CA GLN A 81 -7.48 9.32 -11.51
C GLN A 81 -5.99 9.65 -11.43
N LEU A 82 -5.29 9.65 -12.57
CA LEU A 82 -3.87 10.04 -12.65
C LEU A 82 -3.66 11.56 -12.50
N LYS A 83 -4.74 12.33 -12.63
CA LYS A 83 -4.78 13.77 -12.39
C LYS A 83 -5.86 14.06 -11.37
N VAL A 84 -5.51 14.70 -10.25
CA VAL A 84 -6.46 15.04 -9.19
C VAL A 84 -6.09 16.41 -8.61
N SER A 85 -7.09 17.24 -8.34
CA SER A 85 -6.92 18.48 -7.58
C SER A 85 -7.52 18.31 -6.19
N ILE A 86 -6.81 18.84 -5.19
CA ILE A 86 -7.18 18.85 -3.78
C ILE A 86 -7.17 20.31 -3.33
N ASP A 87 -8.33 20.81 -2.91
CA ASP A 87 -8.51 22.25 -2.64
C ASP A 87 -7.57 22.78 -1.54
N ARG A 88 -7.39 22.01 -0.47
CA ARG A 88 -6.63 22.46 0.71
C ARG A 88 -6.05 21.31 1.52
N ILE A 89 -4.79 21.44 1.93
CA ILE A 89 -4.13 20.56 2.91
C ILE A 89 -3.66 21.40 4.11
N PRO A 90 -4.24 21.21 5.32
CA PRO A 90 -3.88 21.99 6.49
C PRO A 90 -2.43 21.72 6.94
N PRO A 91 -1.82 22.61 7.76
CA PRO A 91 -0.50 22.38 8.33
C PRO A 91 -0.52 21.12 9.20
N GLY A 92 0.49 20.25 9.05
CA GLY A 92 0.52 18.93 9.69
C GLY A 92 -0.50 17.92 9.13
N GLY A 93 -1.23 18.28 8.08
CA GLY A 93 -2.22 17.42 7.42
C GLY A 93 -1.60 16.38 6.50
N ASN A 94 -2.25 15.23 6.39
CA ASN A 94 -1.91 14.19 5.43
C ASN A 94 -3.05 13.95 4.44
N THR A 95 -2.70 13.65 3.19
CA THR A 95 -3.67 13.23 2.18
C THR A 95 -3.08 12.10 1.36
N THR A 96 -3.86 11.06 1.15
CA THR A 96 -3.44 9.89 0.37
C THR A 96 -4.37 9.69 -0.79
N HIS A 97 -3.80 9.61 -1.99
CA HIS A 97 -4.52 9.29 -3.22
C HIS A 97 -4.03 7.94 -3.75
N VAL A 98 -4.96 7.12 -4.22
CA VAL A 98 -4.65 5.77 -4.72
C VAL A 98 -5.18 5.64 -6.13
N VAL A 99 -4.33 5.16 -7.03
CA VAL A 99 -4.69 4.86 -8.41
C VAL A 99 -4.42 3.38 -8.67
N VAL A 100 -5.37 2.75 -9.35
CA VAL A 100 -5.27 1.36 -9.79
C VAL A 100 -5.14 1.36 -11.30
N ILE A 101 -4.01 0.87 -11.78
CA ILE A 101 -3.73 0.71 -13.21
C ILE A 101 -3.52 -0.76 -13.54
N ARG A 102 -3.80 -1.16 -14.77
CA ARG A 102 -3.57 -2.51 -15.27
C ARG A 102 -2.65 -2.45 -16.48
N PRO A 103 -1.48 -3.10 -16.45
CA PRO A 103 -0.59 -3.14 -17.60
C PRO A 103 -1.15 -4.07 -18.66
N VAL A 104 -1.17 -3.61 -19.91
CA VAL A 104 -1.65 -4.37 -21.07
C VAL A 104 -0.52 -5.22 -21.67
N ARG A 105 0.74 -4.84 -21.43
CA ARG A 105 1.92 -5.50 -21.98
C ARG A 105 2.94 -5.83 -20.90
N PHE A 106 3.63 -6.95 -21.06
CA PHE A 106 4.80 -7.29 -20.25
C PHE A 106 6.07 -6.58 -20.76
N GLY A 107 7.04 -6.38 -19.88
CA GLY A 107 8.31 -5.71 -20.21
C GLY A 107 8.88 -4.90 -19.05
N TYR A 108 9.95 -4.17 -19.34
CA TYR A 108 10.55 -3.23 -18.38
C TYR A 108 9.95 -1.85 -18.58
N PHE A 109 9.37 -1.30 -17.51
CA PHE A 109 8.76 0.02 -17.51
C PHE A 109 9.41 0.91 -16.46
N ASN A 110 9.56 2.19 -16.78
CA ASN A 110 10.10 3.17 -15.84
C ASN A 110 8.94 3.85 -15.12
N PHE A 111 8.88 3.66 -13.80
CA PHE A 111 7.91 4.33 -12.95
C PHE A 111 8.52 5.64 -12.46
N THR A 112 8.39 6.70 -13.27
CA THR A 112 8.97 8.01 -12.97
C THR A 112 8.20 8.76 -11.88
N ALA A 113 8.76 9.87 -11.40
CA ALA A 113 8.09 10.73 -10.43
C ALA A 113 6.79 11.34 -10.99
N ALA A 114 5.79 11.52 -10.12
CA ALA A 114 4.62 12.35 -10.40
C ALA A 114 4.94 13.82 -10.12
N GLU A 115 4.31 14.71 -10.88
CA GLU A 115 4.41 16.15 -10.68
C GLU A 115 3.29 16.61 -9.74
N VAL A 116 3.62 17.50 -8.81
CA VAL A 116 2.63 18.13 -7.94
C VAL A 116 2.85 19.63 -7.90
N SER A 117 1.82 20.39 -8.25
CA SER A 117 1.78 21.84 -8.09
C SER A 117 0.89 22.23 -6.92
N TYR A 118 1.24 23.29 -6.21
CA TYR A 118 0.43 23.84 -5.12
C TYR A 118 0.75 25.31 -4.85
N LEU A 119 -0.18 26.02 -4.23
CA LEU A 119 0.04 27.36 -3.70
C LEU A 119 0.48 27.29 -2.23
N PRO A 120 1.64 27.89 -1.87
CA PRO A 120 2.20 27.77 -0.53
C PRO A 120 1.50 28.63 0.54
N SER A 121 0.72 29.64 0.14
CA SER A 121 -0.10 30.49 1.02
C SER A 121 -1.26 31.10 0.23
N GLU A 122 -2.25 31.70 0.93
CA GLU A 122 -3.39 32.38 0.30
C GLU A 122 -2.98 33.59 -0.57
N ASP A 123 -1.91 34.28 -0.18
CA ASP A 123 -1.39 35.45 -0.89
C ASP A 123 -0.35 35.10 -1.97
N ALA A 124 -0.04 33.82 -2.16
CA ALA A 124 0.97 33.40 -3.13
C ALA A 124 0.44 33.52 -4.57
N ALA A 125 1.13 34.32 -5.39
CA ALA A 125 0.79 34.50 -6.80
C ALA A 125 1.33 33.40 -7.73
N GLU A 126 2.32 32.63 -7.27
CA GLU A 126 2.99 31.59 -8.06
C GLU A 126 2.82 30.21 -7.42
N ALA A 127 2.47 29.23 -8.25
CA ALA A 127 2.36 27.84 -7.84
C ALA A 127 3.76 27.21 -7.77
N GLN A 128 4.06 26.57 -6.64
CA GLN A 128 5.28 25.81 -6.47
C GLN A 128 5.11 24.41 -7.06
N ILE A 129 6.08 23.97 -7.86
CA ILE A 129 6.11 22.64 -8.46
C ILE A 129 7.08 21.76 -7.68
N GLY A 130 6.63 20.55 -7.34
CA GLY A 130 7.41 19.50 -6.71
C GLY A 130 7.26 18.18 -7.45
N HIS A 131 8.19 17.26 -7.18
CA HIS A 131 8.16 15.91 -7.73
C HIS A 131 8.08 14.89 -6.61
N SER A 132 7.33 13.80 -6.84
CA SER A 132 7.29 12.68 -5.91
C SER A 132 8.58 11.87 -5.93
N SER A 133 8.71 10.92 -5.01
CA SER A 133 9.70 9.85 -5.15
C SER A 133 9.52 9.08 -6.46
N GLU A 134 10.61 8.56 -6.99
CA GLU A 134 10.65 7.72 -8.18
C GLU A 134 10.90 6.26 -7.77
N PRO A 135 9.90 5.35 -7.92
CA PRO A 135 10.11 3.92 -7.67
C PRO A 135 11.16 3.27 -8.58
N GLY A 136 11.43 3.86 -9.75
CA GLY A 136 12.45 3.40 -10.70
C GLY A 136 11.92 2.39 -11.71
N GLN A 137 12.80 1.58 -12.29
CA GLN A 137 12.43 0.59 -13.30
C GLN A 137 11.80 -0.64 -12.64
N GLY A 138 10.59 -0.99 -13.07
CA GLY A 138 9.89 -2.20 -12.66
C GLY A 138 9.72 -3.17 -13.84
N ALA A 139 9.98 -4.45 -13.59
CA ALA A 139 9.73 -5.51 -14.55
C ALA A 139 8.30 -6.04 -14.39
N ILE A 140 7.51 -5.92 -15.45
CA ILE A 140 6.18 -6.48 -15.55
C ILE A 140 6.30 -7.87 -16.18
N VAL A 141 5.96 -8.89 -15.40
CA VAL A 141 6.06 -10.30 -15.77
C VAL A 141 4.85 -10.70 -16.62
N PRO A 142 5.04 -11.49 -17.70
CA PRO A 142 3.91 -12.00 -18.47
C PRO A 142 3.03 -12.92 -17.61
N PHE A 143 1.71 -12.82 -17.79
CA PHE A 143 0.74 -13.56 -16.97
C PHE A 143 1.01 -15.08 -16.97
N LYS A 144 1.33 -15.64 -18.14
CA LYS A 144 1.63 -17.08 -18.28
C LYS A 144 2.82 -17.54 -17.43
N GLU A 145 3.85 -16.71 -17.27
CA GLU A 145 5.01 -17.07 -16.45
C GLU A 145 4.70 -16.97 -14.97
N TYR A 146 3.95 -15.93 -14.59
CA TYR A 146 3.45 -15.77 -13.24
C TYR A 146 2.56 -16.95 -12.84
N ASP A 147 1.57 -17.30 -13.66
CA ASP A 147 0.67 -18.42 -13.44
C ASP A 147 1.45 -19.73 -13.30
N ARG A 148 2.42 -20.02 -14.17
CA ARG A 148 3.26 -21.23 -14.02
C ARG A 148 3.99 -21.31 -12.67
N LYS A 149 4.45 -20.18 -12.12
CA LYS A 149 5.21 -20.14 -10.85
C LYS A 149 4.31 -20.17 -9.62
N PHE A 150 3.11 -19.59 -9.71
CA PHE A 150 2.24 -19.36 -8.57
C PHE A 150 0.89 -20.08 -8.66
N SER A 151 0.66 -20.86 -9.72
CA SER A 151 -0.57 -21.64 -9.89
C SER A 151 -0.69 -22.69 -8.80
N PRO A 152 -1.80 -22.71 -8.06
CA PRO A 152 -2.07 -23.77 -7.12
C PRO A 152 -2.47 -25.01 -7.94
N HIS A 153 -1.56 -25.98 -8.06
CA HIS A 153 -1.72 -27.24 -8.81
C HIS A 153 -2.73 -28.19 -8.14
N THR A 154 -3.90 -27.67 -7.76
CA THR A 154 -4.91 -28.32 -6.91
C THR A 154 -5.50 -29.55 -7.59
N LEU A 155 -5.78 -29.49 -8.88
CA LEU A 155 -6.28 -30.63 -9.65
C LEU A 155 -5.22 -31.73 -9.80
N ASP A 156 -3.94 -31.36 -9.91
CA ASP A 156 -2.85 -32.33 -9.98
C ASP A 156 -2.67 -33.02 -8.64
N TRP A 157 -2.73 -32.27 -7.53
CA TRP A 157 -2.74 -32.83 -6.18
C TRP A 157 -3.94 -33.72 -5.92
N LEU A 158 -5.13 -33.34 -6.38
CA LEU A 158 -6.32 -34.17 -6.28
C LEU A 158 -6.17 -35.47 -7.08
N SER A 159 -5.67 -35.38 -8.32
CA SER A 159 -5.41 -36.54 -9.17
C SER A 159 -4.42 -37.48 -8.51
N PHE A 160 -3.33 -36.95 -7.96
CA PHE A 160 -2.35 -37.73 -7.19
C PHE A 160 -2.98 -38.41 -5.96
N ALA A 161 -3.83 -37.70 -5.22
CA ALA A 161 -4.54 -38.28 -4.08
C ALA A 161 -5.45 -39.44 -4.51
N VAL A 162 -6.25 -39.26 -5.57
CA VAL A 162 -7.15 -40.29 -6.11
C VAL A 162 -6.37 -41.51 -6.62
N MET A 163 -5.25 -41.30 -7.33
CA MET A 163 -4.44 -42.39 -7.88
C MET A 163 -3.68 -43.17 -6.81
N SER A 164 -3.29 -42.53 -5.70
CA SER A 164 -2.62 -43.18 -4.57
C SER A 164 -3.58 -43.77 -3.53
N MET A 165 -4.88 -43.44 -3.58
CA MET A 165 -5.86 -44.00 -2.65
C MET A 165 -5.98 -45.53 -2.70
N PRO A 166 -6.01 -46.22 -3.86
CA PRO A 166 -6.13 -47.68 -3.88
C PRO A 166 -4.99 -48.40 -3.14
N SER A 167 -3.75 -47.91 -3.28
CA SER A 167 -2.58 -48.50 -2.63
C SER A 167 -2.53 -48.24 -1.12
N LEU A 168 -3.25 -47.25 -0.60
CA LEU A 168 -3.36 -46.96 0.83
C LEU A 168 -4.62 -47.60 1.46
N VAL A 169 -5.77 -47.47 0.78
CA VAL A 169 -7.08 -47.89 1.29
C VAL A 169 -7.21 -49.41 1.30
N LEU A 170 -6.76 -50.12 0.26
CA LEU A 170 -6.90 -51.58 0.22
C LEU A 170 -6.15 -52.28 1.36
N PRO A 171 -4.85 -52.01 1.61
CA PRO A 171 -4.14 -52.61 2.75
C PRO A 171 -4.74 -52.20 4.09
N PHE A 172 -5.17 -50.94 4.24
CA PHE A 172 -5.79 -50.45 5.47
C PHE A 172 -7.09 -51.19 5.79
N VAL A 173 -7.98 -51.36 4.80
CA VAL A 173 -9.25 -52.09 4.98
C VAL A 173 -8.98 -53.55 5.35
N LEU A 174 -8.04 -54.21 4.68
CA LEU A 174 -7.66 -55.59 4.99
C LEU A 174 -7.12 -55.70 6.42
N TRP A 175 -6.23 -54.79 6.83
CA TRP A 175 -5.68 -54.75 8.18
C TRP A 175 -6.76 -54.47 9.24
N PHE A 176 -7.62 -53.47 9.01
CA PHE A 176 -8.67 -53.07 9.95
C PHE A 176 -9.65 -54.22 10.21
N ASN A 177 -10.07 -54.89 9.14
CA ASN A 177 -10.94 -56.07 9.23
C ASN A 177 -10.25 -57.23 9.96
N SER A 178 -8.96 -57.46 9.70
CA SER A 178 -8.18 -58.49 10.40
C SER A 178 -8.09 -58.19 11.90
N LYS A 179 -7.63 -56.98 12.26
CA LYS A 179 -7.47 -56.54 13.65
C LYS A 179 -8.78 -56.65 14.43
N SER A 180 -9.87 -56.13 13.88
CA SER A 180 -11.19 -56.15 14.53
C SER A 180 -11.66 -57.57 14.86
N LYS A 181 -11.43 -58.53 13.94
CA LYS A 181 -11.73 -59.95 14.18
C LYS A 181 -10.88 -60.54 15.31
N TYR A 182 -9.57 -60.26 15.33
CA TYR A 182 -8.70 -60.75 16.40
C TYR A 182 -9.07 -60.19 17.77
N GLU A 183 -9.41 -58.91 17.85
CA GLU A 183 -9.84 -58.27 19.11
C GLU A 183 -11.16 -58.87 19.62
N ALA A 184 -12.13 -59.12 18.73
CA ALA A 184 -13.40 -59.76 19.10
C ALA A 184 -13.20 -61.18 19.66
N ILE A 185 -12.35 -62.00 19.03
CA ILE A 185 -12.02 -63.35 19.50
C ILE A 185 -11.31 -63.29 20.86
N MET A 186 -10.35 -62.37 21.04
CA MET A 186 -9.66 -62.20 22.33
C MET A 186 -10.62 -61.75 23.43
N SER A 187 -11.58 -60.87 23.13
CA SER A 187 -12.61 -60.43 24.07
C SER A 187 -13.51 -61.59 24.50
N GLN A 188 -13.97 -62.44 23.56
CA GLN A 188 -14.77 -63.62 23.89
C GLN A 188 -14.00 -64.62 24.75
N LYS A 189 -12.73 -64.87 24.44
CA LYS A 189 -11.87 -65.76 25.23
C LYS A 189 -11.63 -65.25 26.66
N LYS A 190 -11.73 -63.94 26.90
CA LYS A 190 -11.54 -63.34 28.23
C LYS A 190 -12.80 -63.37 29.11
N GLN A 191 -13.97 -63.63 28.51
CA GLN A 191 -15.27 -63.70 29.21
C GLN A 191 -15.75 -65.13 29.48
N GLY A 192 -15.11 -66.14 28.88
CA GLY A 192 -15.36 -67.56 29.13
C GLY A 192 -14.44 -68.17 30.17
#